data_AF-A0A7Y5NM02-F1
#
_entry.id   AF-A0A7Y5NM02-F1
#
_cell.length_a   1.000
_cell.length_b   1.000
_cell.length_c   1.000
_cell.angle_alpha   90.00
_cell.angle_beta   90.00
_cell.angle_gamma   90.00
#
_symmetry.space_group_name_H-M   'P 1'
#
loop_
_entity.id
_entity.type
_entity.pdbx_description
1 polymer ?
#
loop_
_entity_poly.entity_id
_entity_poly.type
_entity_poly.pdbx_seq_one_letter_code
_entity_poly.pdbx_strand_id
1 'polypeptide(L)'
;MSVGAILVVVATSTRAAAQSPAPSAPPDPAPADPPPSDPPLTGMKGEEGTPTPLQVDYAQYGVAFAGECLVAPGEIWPSDAAAPCILGPGGGPVLRGAYRPAGPWYIGGAYQFAKLDSNNLYRLGILQELRAEMRYFFDVGSRFTPYATWALGGMIYGNEFGADTGGVTTFAGGGVELEITRFAVLSLNLAYQPMLFFGFDDSAGQERLAGVAHFIHLDLGIELKTELSRE
;
A
#
# COMPACT_ATOMS: atom_id res chain seq x y z
N MET A 1 -1.32 -28.20 14.59
CA MET A 1 -2.35 -27.34 13.98
C MET A 1 -3.37 -27.01 15.04
N SER A 2 -3.41 -25.77 15.53
CA SER A 2 -4.41 -25.32 16.51
C SER A 2 -4.87 -23.93 16.08
N VAL A 3 -6.16 -23.83 15.75
CA VAL A 3 -6.83 -22.61 15.30
C VAL A 3 -7.51 -22.00 16.52
N GLY A 4 -7.02 -20.85 16.97
CA GLY A 4 -7.63 -20.07 18.05
C GLY A 4 -8.63 -19.07 17.49
N ALA A 5 -9.93 -19.32 17.74
CA ALA A 5 -11.00 -18.39 17.43
C ALA A 5 -11.09 -17.30 18.51
N ILE A 6 -11.21 -16.04 18.11
CA ILE A 6 -11.45 -14.90 19.02
C ILE A 6 -12.92 -14.46 18.87
N LEU A 7 -13.59 -14.44 20.01
CA LEU A 7 -15.01 -14.17 20.23
C LEU A 7 -15.27 -12.64 20.25
N VAL A 8 -16.25 -12.18 19.47
CA VAL A 8 -16.76 -10.79 19.50
C VAL A 8 -18.01 -10.74 20.39
N VAL A 9 -18.01 -9.88 21.40
CA VAL A 9 -19.15 -9.66 22.30
C VAL A 9 -19.88 -8.38 21.89
N VAL A 10 -21.14 -8.51 21.46
CA VAL A 10 -22.06 -7.41 21.17
C VAL A 10 -23.02 -7.27 22.35
N ALA A 11 -22.98 -6.13 23.06
CA ALA A 11 -23.94 -5.82 24.11
C ALA A 11 -25.11 -5.01 23.53
N THR A 12 -26.29 -5.63 23.48
CA THR A 12 -27.56 -4.97 23.19
C THR A 12 -28.30 -4.73 24.51
N SER A 13 -28.60 -3.45 24.82
CA SER A 13 -29.40 -3.06 25.98
C SER A 13 -30.87 -3.03 25.59
N THR A 14 -31.63 -3.98 26.12
CA THR A 14 -33.09 -4.09 25.99
C THR A 14 -33.81 -3.04 26.85
N ARG A 15 -34.64 -2.23 26.20
CA ARG A 15 -35.57 -1.27 26.80
C ARG A 15 -36.78 -2.04 27.34
N ALA A 16 -37.01 -1.99 28.66
CA ALA A 16 -38.25 -2.49 29.25
C ALA A 16 -39.31 -1.37 29.26
N ALA A 17 -40.43 -1.62 28.58
CA ALA A 17 -41.63 -0.80 28.64
C ALA A 17 -42.53 -1.28 29.79
N ALA A 18 -43.09 -0.35 30.56
CA ALA A 18 -44.24 -0.61 31.42
C ALA A 18 -45.33 0.43 31.09
N GLN A 19 -46.54 -0.05 30.84
CA GLN A 19 -47.71 0.73 30.43
C GLN A 19 -48.84 0.64 31.49
N SER A 20 -49.39 1.82 31.85
CA SER A 20 -50.80 2.19 32.17
C SER A 20 -51.51 1.63 33.43
N PRO A 21 -52.55 2.32 34.01
CA PRO A 21 -53.57 3.16 33.34
C PRO A 21 -53.90 4.55 33.96
N ALA A 22 -54.77 5.29 33.25
CA ALA A 22 -55.22 6.69 33.40
C ALA A 22 -56.50 6.90 34.29
N PRO A 23 -57.24 8.04 34.23
CA PRO A 23 -56.92 9.42 34.62
C PRO A 23 -57.93 9.99 35.68
N SER A 24 -57.61 11.11 36.32
CA SER A 24 -58.59 11.95 37.04
C SER A 24 -58.48 13.41 36.59
N ALA A 25 -59.63 13.99 36.22
CA ALA A 25 -59.78 15.34 35.67
C ALA A 25 -59.81 16.43 36.77
N PRO A 26 -59.55 17.72 36.41
CA PRO A 26 -58.88 18.69 37.27
C PRO A 26 -59.82 19.71 37.94
N PRO A 27 -59.33 20.47 38.93
CA PRO A 27 -59.82 21.81 39.21
C PRO A 27 -58.78 22.88 38.77
N ASP A 28 -59.16 23.77 37.86
CA ASP A 28 -58.48 25.06 37.63
C ASP A 28 -58.65 25.94 38.89
N PRO A 29 -57.61 26.65 39.38
CA PRO A 29 -57.41 28.01 38.83
C PRO A 29 -55.99 28.61 38.92
N ALA A 30 -55.82 29.61 38.04
CA ALA A 30 -55.06 30.86 38.15
C ALA A 30 -53.95 31.02 37.09
N PRO A 31 -53.93 32.13 36.31
CA PRO A 31 -52.90 32.37 35.31
C PRO A 31 -51.54 32.55 35.99
N ALA A 32 -50.60 31.66 35.70
CA ALA A 32 -49.20 31.88 36.01
C ALA A 32 -48.60 32.84 34.98
N ASP A 33 -47.83 33.82 35.46
CA ASP A 33 -47.04 34.73 34.62
C ASP A 33 -46.16 33.95 33.63
N PRO A 34 -45.97 34.43 32.39
CA PRO A 34 -45.13 33.74 31.43
C PRO A 34 -43.67 33.69 31.93
N PRO A 35 -43.01 32.53 31.92
CA PRO A 35 -41.58 32.45 32.20
C PRO A 35 -40.80 33.21 31.11
N PRO A 36 -39.65 33.81 31.47
CA PRO A 36 -38.86 34.65 30.57
C PRO A 36 -38.42 33.87 29.33
N SER A 37 -38.51 34.51 28.16
CA SER A 37 -38.03 33.98 26.89
C SER A 37 -36.54 33.65 26.96
N ASP A 38 -36.19 32.37 26.80
CA ASP A 38 -34.81 31.93 26.62
C ASP A 38 -34.19 32.58 25.37
N PRO A 39 -32.93 33.06 25.43
CA PRO A 39 -32.23 33.57 24.26
C PRO A 39 -31.97 32.46 23.24
N PRO A 40 -31.85 32.76 21.93
CA PRO A 40 -31.69 31.76 20.90
C PRO A 40 -30.42 30.94 21.13
N LEU A 41 -30.56 29.60 21.13
CA LEU A 41 -29.47 28.62 21.13
C LEU A 41 -28.61 28.82 19.87
N THR A 42 -27.67 29.74 20.00
CA THR A 42 -26.62 30.01 19.04
C THR A 42 -25.42 29.20 19.51
N GLY A 43 -25.02 28.20 18.74
CA GLY A 43 -23.69 27.61 18.85
C GLY A 43 -23.63 26.20 19.42
N MET A 44 -23.09 25.33 18.57
CA MET A 44 -22.21 24.22 18.90
C MET A 44 -22.88 22.92 19.38
N LYS A 45 -23.15 22.06 18.41
CA LYS A 45 -22.38 20.82 18.35
C LYS A 45 -22.11 20.47 16.90
N GLY A 46 -20.89 20.80 16.45
CA GLY A 46 -20.36 20.20 15.25
C GLY A 46 -20.43 18.69 15.45
N GLU A 47 -21.21 18.02 14.61
CA GLU A 47 -20.87 16.66 14.25
C GLU A 47 -19.46 16.77 13.68
N GLU A 48 -18.48 16.36 14.49
CA GLU A 48 -17.14 16.03 14.04
C GLU A 48 -17.28 14.75 13.21
N GLY A 49 -17.98 14.89 12.08
CA GLY A 49 -17.98 13.92 11.02
C GLY A 49 -16.54 13.82 10.61
N THR A 50 -15.96 12.63 10.84
CA THR A 50 -14.81 12.21 10.02
C THR A 50 -15.19 12.58 8.60
N PRO A 51 -14.49 13.52 7.93
CA PRO A 51 -14.90 13.95 6.60
C PRO A 51 -15.01 12.69 5.77
N THR A 52 -16.21 12.44 5.25
CA THR A 52 -16.48 11.27 4.42
C THR A 52 -15.40 11.29 3.32
N PRO A 53 -14.63 10.21 3.08
CA PRO A 53 -13.47 10.18 2.16
C PRO A 53 -13.74 10.57 0.69
N LEU A 54 -14.92 11.09 0.38
CA LEU A 54 -15.48 11.16 -0.96
C LEU A 54 -15.14 12.41 -1.76
N GLN A 55 -14.36 13.38 -1.26
CA GLN A 55 -14.17 14.65 -1.98
C GLN A 55 -12.74 15.23 -2.02
N VAL A 56 -11.74 14.60 -1.39
CA VAL A 56 -10.37 15.15 -1.37
C VAL A 56 -9.42 14.22 -2.11
N ASP A 57 -8.62 14.81 -2.98
CA ASP A 57 -7.53 14.12 -3.67
C ASP A 57 -6.24 14.24 -2.85
N TYR A 58 -5.41 13.21 -2.87
CA TYR A 58 -4.15 13.17 -2.11
C TYR A 58 -2.94 12.95 -3.01
N ALA A 59 -1.83 13.62 -2.67
CA ALA A 59 -0.50 13.26 -3.10
C ALA A 59 0.06 12.34 -2.01
N GLN A 60 0.44 11.13 -2.40
CA GLN A 60 1.02 10.15 -1.51
C GLN A 60 2.48 9.90 -1.91
N TYR A 61 3.44 10.12 -1.02
CA TYR A 61 4.86 9.99 -1.33
C TYR A 61 5.63 9.44 -0.14
N GLY A 62 6.71 8.73 -0.39
CA GLY A 62 7.43 8.05 0.67
C GLY A 62 8.62 7.25 0.22
N VAL A 63 9.12 6.48 1.18
CA VAL A 63 10.26 5.59 0.98
C VAL A 63 9.91 4.20 1.47
N ALA A 64 10.53 3.21 0.84
CA ALA A 64 10.30 1.82 1.13
C ALA A 64 11.61 1.04 1.05
N PHE A 65 11.63 -0.15 1.64
CA PHE A 65 12.70 -1.12 1.47
C PHE A 65 12.13 -2.34 0.79
N ALA A 66 12.65 -2.62 -0.40
CA ALA A 66 12.29 -3.78 -1.18
C ALA A 66 13.34 -4.88 -1.04
N GLY A 67 12.87 -6.11 -0.91
CA GLY A 67 13.65 -7.33 -1.04
C GLY A 67 13.21 -8.10 -2.28
N GLU A 68 14.17 -8.57 -3.06
CA GLU A 68 13.98 -9.44 -4.22
C GLU A 68 14.50 -10.84 -3.89
N CYS A 69 13.63 -11.84 -4.00
CA CYS A 69 14.01 -13.24 -3.85
C CYS A 69 13.88 -13.95 -5.19
N LEU A 70 15.00 -14.43 -5.73
CA LEU A 70 15.00 -15.18 -7.00
C LEU A 70 14.35 -16.55 -6.80
N VAL A 71 13.26 -16.80 -7.53
CA VAL A 71 12.55 -18.10 -7.52
C VAL A 71 13.06 -18.99 -8.65
N ALA A 72 13.16 -18.41 -9.86
CA ALA A 72 13.62 -19.12 -11.03
C ALA A 72 14.31 -18.14 -11.99
N PRO A 73 15.55 -18.40 -12.41
CA PRO A 73 16.26 -17.50 -13.32
C PRO A 73 15.74 -17.58 -14.77
N GLY A 74 15.06 -18.68 -15.14
CA GLY A 74 14.57 -18.87 -16.51
C GLY A 74 15.71 -19.03 -17.53
N GLU A 75 15.46 -18.63 -18.78
CA GLU A 75 16.39 -18.84 -19.90
C GLU A 75 17.66 -17.97 -19.85
N ILE A 76 17.70 -16.95 -18.99
CA ILE A 76 18.93 -16.16 -18.76
C ILE A 76 20.05 -17.03 -18.19
N TRP A 77 19.66 -18.16 -17.55
CA TRP A 77 20.55 -19.10 -16.93
C TRP A 77 20.11 -20.55 -17.22
N PRO A 78 20.60 -21.15 -18.32
CA PRO A 78 20.33 -22.54 -18.58
C PRO A 78 21.09 -23.43 -17.59
N SER A 79 20.54 -24.62 -17.28
CA SER A 79 21.06 -25.52 -16.25
C SER A 79 22.45 -26.11 -16.54
N ASP A 80 22.95 -25.94 -17.76
CA ASP A 80 24.26 -26.38 -18.26
C ASP A 80 25.33 -25.28 -18.24
N ALA A 81 24.99 -24.06 -17.79
CA ALA A 81 25.93 -22.96 -17.73
C ALA A 81 27.06 -23.23 -16.71
N ALA A 82 28.31 -23.05 -17.16
CA ALA A 82 29.52 -23.39 -16.40
C ALA A 82 29.93 -22.34 -15.34
N ALA A 83 29.40 -21.12 -15.41
CA ALA A 83 29.65 -20.07 -14.42
C ALA A 83 28.66 -20.18 -13.23
N PRO A 84 28.77 -19.42 -12.14
CA PRO A 84 27.69 -19.30 -11.15
C PRO A 84 26.62 -18.28 -11.60
N CYS A 85 25.37 -18.43 -11.15
CA CYS A 85 24.27 -17.55 -11.55
C CYS A 85 24.53 -16.10 -11.13
N ILE A 86 24.40 -15.18 -12.10
CA ILE A 86 24.62 -13.74 -11.89
C ILE A 86 23.48 -13.08 -11.11
N LEU A 87 22.27 -13.64 -11.22
CA LEU A 87 21.08 -13.19 -10.49
C LEU A 87 21.03 -13.93 -9.16
N GLY A 88 20.99 -13.17 -8.08
CA GLY A 88 20.74 -13.70 -6.75
C GLY A 88 19.75 -12.85 -5.98
N PRO A 89 19.45 -13.24 -4.73
CA PRO A 89 18.57 -12.46 -3.87
C PRO A 89 19.22 -11.10 -3.58
N GLY A 90 18.40 -10.11 -3.27
CA GLY A 90 18.90 -8.79 -2.99
C GLY A 90 17.85 -7.85 -2.47
N GLY A 91 18.18 -6.57 -2.43
CA GLY A 91 17.23 -5.56 -1.99
C GLY A 91 17.85 -4.19 -1.88
N GLY A 92 17.00 -3.21 -1.59
CA GLY A 92 17.43 -1.84 -1.39
C GLY A 92 16.27 -0.86 -1.26
N PRO A 93 16.59 0.44 -1.19
CA PRO A 93 15.58 1.47 -1.01
C PRO A 93 14.74 1.66 -2.27
N VAL A 94 13.49 2.04 -2.05
CA VAL A 94 12.52 2.45 -3.06
C VAL A 94 12.04 3.85 -2.72
N LEU A 95 12.06 4.74 -3.70
CA LEU A 95 11.40 6.04 -3.63
C LEU A 95 10.07 5.94 -4.36
N ARG A 96 9.00 6.45 -3.76
CA ARG A 96 7.66 6.35 -4.34
C ARG A 96 6.91 7.68 -4.26
N GLY A 97 6.14 7.96 -5.32
CA GLY A 97 5.25 9.10 -5.39
C GLY A 97 4.03 8.79 -6.24
N ALA A 98 2.85 9.19 -5.77
CA ALA A 98 1.59 8.84 -6.39
C ALA A 98 0.51 9.88 -6.15
N TYR A 99 -0.47 9.84 -7.02
CA TYR A 99 -1.73 10.54 -6.92
C TYR A 99 -2.82 9.54 -6.53
N ARG A 100 -3.59 9.91 -5.49
CA ARG A 100 -4.69 9.12 -4.95
C ARG A 100 -5.97 9.96 -5.07
N PRO A 101 -6.79 9.76 -6.11
CA PRO A 101 -8.07 10.44 -6.22
C PRO A 101 -8.99 10.05 -5.05
N ALA A 102 -10.11 10.76 -4.88
CA ALA A 102 -11.15 10.47 -3.89
C ALA A 102 -11.84 9.06 -4.00
N GLY A 103 -11.29 8.14 -4.79
CA GLY A 103 -11.77 6.76 -4.97
C GLY A 103 -10.78 5.71 -4.43
N PRO A 104 -11.00 4.42 -4.78
CA PRO A 104 -10.16 3.31 -4.30
C PRO A 104 -8.81 3.21 -5.03
N TRP A 105 -8.45 4.19 -5.84
CA TRP A 105 -7.33 4.10 -6.76
C TRP A 105 -6.09 4.81 -6.23
N TYR A 106 -4.94 4.24 -6.54
CA TYR A 106 -3.62 4.82 -6.36
C TYR A 106 -2.89 4.71 -7.69
N ILE A 107 -2.35 5.81 -8.20
CA ILE A 107 -1.63 5.82 -9.46
C ILE A 107 -0.35 6.60 -9.27
N GLY A 108 0.80 5.97 -9.46
CA GLY A 108 2.08 6.61 -9.18
C GLY A 108 3.25 5.95 -9.87
N GLY A 109 4.43 6.36 -9.42
CA GLY A 109 5.70 5.79 -9.83
C GLY A 109 6.53 5.40 -8.64
N ALA A 110 7.36 4.39 -8.83
CA ALA A 110 8.39 3.99 -7.90
C ALA A 110 9.73 3.84 -8.62
N TYR A 111 10.79 4.21 -7.92
CA TYR A 111 12.16 4.02 -8.33
C TYR A 111 12.88 3.18 -7.29
N GLN A 112 13.42 2.04 -7.69
CA GLN A 112 14.13 1.12 -6.81
C GLN A 112 15.61 1.07 -7.19
N PHE A 113 16.45 1.10 -6.17
CA PHE A 113 17.88 0.81 -6.29
C PHE A 113 18.18 -0.42 -5.44
N ALA A 114 18.39 -1.58 -6.06
CA ALA A 114 18.62 -2.84 -5.38
C ALA A 114 20.04 -3.36 -5.61
N LYS A 115 20.65 -3.86 -4.54
CA LYS A 115 21.89 -4.62 -4.62
C LYS A 115 21.54 -6.11 -4.62
N LEU A 116 21.92 -6.80 -5.67
CA LEU A 116 21.77 -8.25 -5.80
C LEU A 116 23.05 -8.95 -5.39
N ASP A 117 22.90 -10.05 -4.66
CA ASP A 117 23.98 -10.96 -4.34
C ASP A 117 24.35 -11.75 -5.60
N SER A 118 25.33 -11.25 -6.34
CA SER A 118 25.86 -11.99 -7.48
C SER A 118 26.88 -12.99 -6.95
N ASN A 119 26.75 -14.28 -7.30
CA ASN A 119 27.71 -15.32 -6.90
C ASN A 119 29.11 -15.15 -7.53
N ASN A 120 29.36 -14.02 -8.19
CA ASN A 120 30.67 -13.63 -8.68
C ASN A 120 31.42 -12.89 -7.56
N LEU A 121 32.39 -13.56 -6.92
CA LEU A 121 33.16 -13.14 -5.73
C LEU A 121 33.83 -11.75 -5.79
N TYR A 122 33.77 -11.04 -6.92
CA TYR A 122 34.47 -9.76 -7.15
C TYR A 122 33.58 -8.59 -7.58
N ARG A 123 32.25 -8.75 -7.75
CA ARG A 123 31.37 -7.65 -8.20
C ARG A 123 29.98 -7.70 -7.59
N LEU A 124 29.44 -6.56 -7.18
CA LEU A 124 28.03 -6.43 -6.78
C LEU A 124 27.15 -6.16 -8.01
N GLY A 125 26.07 -6.92 -8.16
CA GLY A 125 25.03 -6.62 -9.13
C GLY A 125 24.18 -5.45 -8.63
N ILE A 126 24.09 -4.38 -9.41
CA ILE A 126 23.20 -3.25 -9.15
C ILE A 126 22.03 -3.33 -10.12
N LEU A 127 20.83 -3.46 -9.56
CA LEU A 127 19.57 -3.40 -10.29
C LEU A 127 18.90 -2.06 -10.00
N GLN A 128 18.58 -1.31 -11.05
CA GLN A 128 17.79 -0.08 -10.94
C GLN A 128 16.50 -0.26 -11.70
N GLU A 129 15.37 0.02 -11.05
CA GLU A 129 14.05 -0.14 -11.64
C GLU A 129 13.29 1.18 -11.58
N LEU A 130 12.60 1.50 -12.67
CA LEU A 130 11.64 2.59 -12.71
C LEU A 130 10.32 2.04 -13.20
N ARG A 131 9.29 2.15 -12.36
CA ARG A 131 7.98 1.52 -12.60
C ARG A 131 6.83 2.46 -12.33
N ALA A 132 5.79 2.34 -13.14
CA ALA A 132 4.48 2.91 -12.87
C ALA A 132 3.68 1.91 -12.05
N GLU A 133 3.27 2.31 -10.84
CA GLU A 133 2.53 1.48 -9.90
C GLU A 133 1.05 1.91 -9.86
N MET A 134 0.17 0.92 -9.79
CA MET A 134 -1.25 1.12 -9.58
C MET A 134 -1.73 0.23 -8.44
N ARG A 135 -2.51 0.81 -7.51
CA ARG A 135 -3.13 0.05 -6.42
C ARG A 135 -4.64 0.25 -6.42
N TYR A 136 -5.34 -0.80 -6.05
CA TYR A 136 -6.77 -0.80 -5.79
C TYR A 136 -7.00 -1.16 -4.32
N PHE A 137 -7.53 -0.21 -3.55
CA PHE A 137 -7.85 -0.38 -2.14
C PHE A 137 -9.22 -1.01 -1.96
N PHE A 138 -9.29 -2.00 -1.09
CA PHE A 138 -10.55 -2.57 -0.64
C PHE A 138 -10.95 -1.89 0.66
N ASP A 139 -12.12 -1.26 0.65
CA ASP A 139 -12.67 -0.64 1.86
C ASP A 139 -13.24 -1.72 2.80
N VAL A 140 -12.59 -1.89 3.95
CA VAL A 140 -12.99 -2.83 5.01
C VAL A 140 -13.48 -2.05 6.25
N GLY A 141 -13.59 -0.72 6.18
CA GLY A 141 -14.04 0.12 7.29
C GLY A 141 -13.12 0.09 8.51
N SER A 142 -11.83 -0.21 8.31
CA SER A 142 -10.85 -0.36 9.38
C SER A 142 -9.58 0.46 9.10
N ARG A 143 -8.73 0.68 10.10
CA ARG A 143 -7.41 1.33 9.93
C ARG A 143 -6.44 0.52 9.08
N PHE A 144 -6.77 -0.73 8.83
CA PHE A 144 -6.07 -1.64 7.95
C PHE A 144 -6.83 -1.70 6.62
N THR A 145 -6.18 -1.22 5.56
CA THR A 145 -6.73 -1.18 4.22
C THR A 145 -5.96 -2.16 3.34
N PRO A 146 -6.52 -3.34 3.03
CA PRO A 146 -5.91 -4.24 2.07
C PRO A 146 -6.00 -3.65 0.67
N TYR A 147 -5.00 -3.95 -0.17
CA TYR A 147 -4.98 -3.52 -1.55
C TYR A 147 -4.41 -4.59 -2.48
N ALA A 148 -4.88 -4.58 -3.72
CA ALA A 148 -4.24 -5.25 -4.83
C ALA A 148 -3.33 -4.24 -5.55
N THR A 149 -2.20 -4.70 -6.05
CA THR A 149 -1.24 -3.84 -6.76
C THR A 149 -0.70 -4.51 -8.00
N TRP A 150 -0.38 -3.69 -9.00
CA TRP A 150 0.36 -4.10 -10.17
C TRP A 150 1.21 -2.94 -10.66
N ALA A 151 2.29 -3.28 -11.35
CA ALA A 151 3.15 -2.29 -11.97
C ALA A 151 3.74 -2.77 -13.27
N LEU A 152 4.17 -1.81 -14.06
CA LEU A 152 4.94 -2.02 -15.28
C LEU A 152 6.06 -0.99 -15.32
N GLY A 153 7.27 -1.43 -15.66
CA GLY A 153 8.45 -0.58 -15.62
C GLY A 153 9.59 -1.07 -16.48
N GLY A 154 10.60 -0.22 -16.58
CA GLY A 154 11.90 -0.57 -17.13
C GLY A 154 12.88 -0.86 -16.01
N MET A 155 13.87 -1.69 -16.30
CA MET A 155 14.98 -1.96 -15.40
C MET A 155 16.30 -1.91 -16.16
N ILE A 156 17.36 -1.58 -15.43
CA ILE A 156 18.74 -1.72 -15.89
C ILE A 156 19.52 -2.51 -14.84
N TYR A 157 20.37 -3.40 -15.33
CA TYR A 157 21.23 -4.22 -14.49
C TYR A 157 22.68 -4.00 -14.91
N GLY A 158 23.56 -3.86 -13.93
CA GLY A 158 24.98 -3.68 -14.19
C GLY A 158 25.81 -3.71 -12.91
N ASN A 159 26.96 -3.07 -12.99
CA ASN A 159 27.94 -2.99 -11.91
C ASN A 159 28.12 -1.54 -11.43
N GLU A 160 29.08 -1.31 -10.53
CA GLU A 160 29.33 0.00 -9.92
C GLU A 160 29.78 1.08 -10.93
N PHE A 161 30.20 0.68 -12.14
CA PHE A 161 30.80 1.55 -13.15
C PHE A 161 30.09 1.53 -14.51
N GLY A 162 29.03 0.73 -14.70
CA GLY A 162 28.35 0.62 -15.98
C GLY A 162 27.07 -0.20 -15.94
N ALA A 163 26.21 0.02 -16.95
CA ALA A 163 25.04 -0.80 -17.20
C ALA A 163 25.41 -1.91 -18.19
N ASP A 164 25.16 -3.17 -17.80
CA ASP A 164 25.51 -4.35 -18.60
C ASP A 164 24.29 -4.82 -19.42
N THR A 165 23.07 -4.69 -18.88
CA THR A 165 21.83 -5.00 -19.60
C THR A 165 20.66 -4.12 -19.18
N GLY A 166 19.62 -4.13 -20.00
CA GLY A 166 18.34 -3.50 -19.73
C GLY A 166 17.20 -4.50 -19.88
N GLY A 167 16.02 -4.11 -19.42
CA GLY A 167 14.88 -4.98 -19.45
C GLY A 167 13.57 -4.30 -19.10
N VAL A 168 12.53 -5.13 -19.07
CA VAL A 168 11.19 -4.74 -18.67
C VAL A 168 10.81 -5.55 -17.45
N THR A 169 10.22 -4.90 -16.46
CA THR A 169 9.71 -5.54 -15.25
C THR A 169 8.22 -5.29 -15.13
N THR A 170 7.51 -6.28 -14.59
CA THR A 170 6.14 -6.10 -14.12
C THR A 170 6.00 -6.85 -12.82
N PHE A 171 5.14 -6.36 -11.93
CA PHE A 171 4.77 -7.13 -10.75
C PHE A 171 3.27 -7.12 -10.57
N ALA A 172 2.76 -8.14 -9.92
CA ALA A 172 1.38 -8.20 -9.45
C ALA A 172 1.34 -8.84 -8.06
N GLY A 173 0.55 -8.27 -7.16
CA GLY A 173 0.54 -8.71 -5.79
C GLY A 173 -0.53 -8.05 -4.94
N GLY A 174 -0.36 -8.20 -3.64
CA GLY A 174 -1.26 -7.66 -2.64
C GLY A 174 -0.50 -7.16 -1.44
N GLY A 175 -1.09 -6.19 -0.77
CA GLY A 175 -0.51 -5.62 0.41
C GLY A 175 -1.55 -5.02 1.31
N VAL A 176 -1.05 -4.40 2.37
CA VAL A 176 -1.86 -3.83 3.42
C VAL A 176 -1.28 -2.47 3.78
N GLU A 177 -2.14 -1.47 3.88
CA GLU A 177 -1.80 -0.16 4.43
C GLU A 177 -2.37 -0.06 5.85
N LEU A 178 -1.51 0.24 6.81
CA LEU A 178 -1.89 0.56 8.18
C LEU A 178 -1.75 2.06 8.38
N GLU A 179 -2.86 2.71 8.70
CA GLU A 179 -2.86 4.12 9.04
C GLU A 179 -2.30 4.33 10.45
N ILE A 180 -1.11 4.94 10.56
CA ILE A 180 -0.50 5.32 11.84
C ILE A 180 -1.12 6.62 12.31
N THR A 181 -1.20 7.60 11.40
CA THR A 181 -1.85 8.90 11.60
C THR A 181 -2.65 9.24 10.34
N ARG A 182 -3.50 10.30 10.42
CA ARG A 182 -4.26 10.80 9.27
C ARG A 182 -3.43 11.10 8.02
N PHE A 183 -2.13 11.34 8.18
CA PHE A 183 -1.23 11.71 7.10
C PHE A 183 -0.10 10.70 6.89
N ALA A 184 0.11 9.72 7.77
CA ALA A 184 1.22 8.76 7.67
C ALA A 184 0.69 7.32 7.65
N VAL A 185 1.07 6.57 6.62
CA VAL A 185 0.70 5.17 6.45
C VAL A 185 1.93 4.29 6.36
N LEU A 186 1.84 3.12 7.00
CA LEU A 186 2.79 2.03 6.82
C LEU A 186 2.21 1.06 5.80
N SER A 187 3.01 0.66 4.83
CA SER A 187 2.63 -0.29 3.78
C SER A 187 3.49 -1.54 3.89
N LEU A 188 2.86 -2.70 3.75
CA LEU A 188 3.53 -3.98 3.56
C LEU A 188 2.97 -4.61 2.28
N ASN A 189 3.85 -5.03 1.38
CA ASN A 189 3.48 -5.62 0.10
C ASN A 189 4.21 -6.94 -0.13
N LEU A 190 3.50 -7.88 -0.77
CA LEU A 190 4.06 -9.08 -1.33
C LEU A 190 3.57 -9.21 -2.77
N ALA A 191 4.49 -9.28 -3.72
CA ALA A 191 4.18 -9.39 -5.14
C ALA A 191 5.06 -10.43 -5.83
N TYR A 192 4.53 -10.97 -6.91
CA TYR A 192 5.29 -11.76 -7.86
C TYR A 192 5.76 -10.85 -8.98
N GLN A 193 7.06 -10.89 -9.27
CA GLN A 193 7.74 -9.96 -10.18
C GLN A 193 8.53 -10.72 -11.25
N PRO A 194 7.93 -10.96 -12.43
CA PRO A 194 8.67 -11.37 -13.61
C PRO A 194 9.45 -10.19 -14.22
N MET A 195 10.73 -10.44 -14.49
CA MET A 195 11.68 -9.50 -15.06
C MET A 195 12.24 -10.06 -16.37
N LEU A 196 11.97 -9.39 -17.50
CA LEU A 196 12.52 -9.73 -18.81
C LEU A 196 13.85 -9.01 -19.00
N PHE A 197 14.94 -9.76 -19.05
CA PHE A 197 16.26 -9.25 -19.38
C PHE A 197 16.52 -9.42 -20.88
N PHE A 198 17.01 -8.37 -21.54
CA PHE A 198 17.48 -8.48 -22.92
C PHE A 198 18.84 -9.19 -22.96
N GLY A 199 19.10 -9.88 -24.07
CA GLY A 199 20.36 -10.60 -24.26
C GLY A 199 21.55 -9.66 -24.24
N PHE A 200 22.62 -10.07 -23.58
CA PHE A 200 23.82 -9.27 -23.40
C PHE A 200 25.05 -10.16 -23.20
N ASP A 201 26.22 -9.61 -23.51
CA ASP A 201 27.48 -10.23 -23.16
C ASP A 201 27.87 -9.81 -21.75
N ASP A 202 27.99 -10.79 -20.86
CA ASP A 202 28.50 -10.57 -19.52
C ASP A 202 29.98 -10.12 -19.59
N SER A 203 30.44 -9.40 -18.56
CA SER A 203 31.85 -9.01 -18.40
C SER A 203 32.81 -10.22 -18.36
N ALA A 204 32.29 -11.44 -18.17
CA ALA A 204 33.02 -12.69 -18.30
C ALA A 204 33.17 -13.19 -19.75
N GLY A 205 32.67 -12.45 -20.74
CA GLY A 205 32.67 -12.82 -22.17
C GLY A 205 31.71 -13.96 -22.51
N GLN A 206 30.68 -14.19 -21.68
CA GLN A 206 29.63 -15.17 -21.94
C GLN A 206 28.39 -14.47 -22.48
N GLU A 207 27.92 -14.93 -23.64
CA GLU A 207 26.65 -14.49 -24.23
C GLU A 207 25.49 -15.02 -23.38
N ARG A 208 24.65 -14.10 -22.88
CA ARG A 208 23.41 -14.41 -22.18
C ARG A 208 22.25 -14.19 -23.13
N LEU A 209 21.43 -15.22 -23.34
CA LEU A 209 20.19 -15.09 -24.08
C LEU A 209 19.18 -14.26 -23.29
N ALA A 210 18.29 -13.58 -24.01
CA ALA A 210 17.17 -12.89 -23.40
C ALA A 210 16.29 -13.90 -22.66
N GLY A 211 15.82 -13.55 -21.47
CA GLY A 211 15.09 -14.49 -20.63
C GLY A 211 14.26 -13.79 -19.57
N VAL A 212 13.21 -14.48 -19.12
CA VAL A 212 12.36 -14.03 -18.02
C VAL A 212 12.85 -14.68 -16.73
N ALA A 213 13.34 -13.85 -15.81
CA ALA A 213 13.62 -14.25 -14.45
C ALA A 213 12.41 -13.94 -13.55
N HIS A 214 12.18 -14.80 -12.57
CA HIS A 214 11.02 -14.75 -11.71
C HIS A 214 11.45 -14.47 -10.27
N PHE A 215 10.94 -13.37 -9.72
CA PHE A 215 11.21 -12.93 -8.36
C PHE A 215 9.95 -12.88 -7.49
N ILE A 216 10.16 -12.99 -6.19
CA ILE A 216 9.21 -12.53 -5.18
C ILE A 216 9.71 -11.19 -4.65
N HIS A 217 8.86 -10.18 -4.81
CA HIS A 217 9.07 -8.82 -4.35
C HIS A 217 8.38 -8.64 -3.00
N LEU A 218 9.14 -8.24 -1.98
CA LEU A 218 8.61 -7.88 -0.67
C LEU A 218 8.96 -6.43 -0.38
N ASP A 219 7.97 -5.61 -0.07
CA ASP A 219 8.17 -4.18 0.17
C ASP A 219 7.57 -3.76 1.52
N LEU A 220 8.37 -3.07 2.33
CA LEU A 220 7.96 -2.42 3.57
C LEU A 220 8.25 -0.92 3.46
N GLY A 221 7.20 -0.11 3.45
CA GLY A 221 7.33 1.33 3.21
C GLY A 221 6.53 2.21 4.13
N ILE A 222 6.99 3.44 4.29
CA ILE A 222 6.26 4.52 4.95
C ILE A 222 5.94 5.60 3.93
N GLU A 223 4.68 5.98 3.86
CA GLU A 223 4.19 6.98 2.91
C GLU A 223 3.41 8.08 3.66
N LEU A 224 3.57 9.31 3.20
CA LEU A 224 2.86 10.48 3.69
C LEU A 224 1.77 10.88 2.70
N LYS A 225 0.62 11.32 3.21
CA LYS A 225 -0.53 11.81 2.44
C LYS A 225 -0.69 13.31 2.67
N THR A 226 -0.71 14.05 1.57
CA THR A 226 -0.98 15.49 1.56
C THR A 226 -2.21 15.77 0.71
N GLU A 227 -3.15 16.51 1.26
CA GLU A 227 -4.37 16.93 0.56
C GLU A 227 -4.03 17.89 -0.58
N LEU A 228 -4.56 17.64 -1.78
CA LEU A 228 -4.57 18.59 -2.88
C LEU A 228 -5.87 19.39 -2.80
N SER A 229 -5.77 20.68 -2.50
CA SER A 229 -6.88 21.61 -2.67
C SER A 229 -7.11 21.87 -4.16
N ARG A 230 -8.37 21.82 -4.58
CA ARG A 230 -8.79 22.18 -5.94
C ARG A 230 -9.20 23.66 -5.91
N GLU A 231 -8.32 24.54 -6.36
CA GLU A 231 -8.64 25.96 -6.59
C GLU A 231 -9.50 26.15 -7.85
#